data_AF-F9EQ59-F1
#
_entry.id   AF-F9EQ59-F1
#
_cell.length_a   1.000
_cell.length_b   1.000
_cell.length_c   1.000
_cell.angle_alpha   90.00
_cell.angle_beta   90.00
_cell.angle_gamma   90.00
#
_symmetry.space_group_name_H-M   'P 1'
#
loop_
_entity.id
_entity.type
_entity.pdbx_description
1 polymer ?
#
loop_
_entity_poly.entity_id
_entity_poly.type
_entity_poly.pdbx_seq_one_letter_code
_entity_poly.pdbx_strand_id
1 'polypeptide(L)' 'SLTQTVLNKILIPLPPLEEQQKIVDILDRFDKLCNDISEGLPAEIEARQKQYEYFREKLLTFKNIND' A
#
# COMPACT_ATOMS: atom_id res chain seq x y z
N SER A 1 19.68 -22.83 9.70
CA SER A 1 20.01 -21.63 8.92
C SER A 1 19.80 -21.88 7.43
N LEU A 2 19.23 -20.89 6.74
CA LEU A 2 19.32 -20.78 5.28
C LEU A 2 20.77 -20.46 4.92
N THR A 3 21.47 -21.38 4.26
CA THR A 3 22.84 -21.20 3.78
C THR A 3 22.85 -21.03 2.26
N GLN A 4 23.91 -20.43 1.71
CA GLN A 4 24.04 -20.26 0.25
C GLN A 4 23.89 -21.60 -0.49
N THR A 5 24.45 -22.67 0.06
CA THR A 5 24.34 -24.03 -0.48
C THR A 5 22.90 -24.54 -0.52
N VAL A 6 22.07 -24.15 0.43
CA VAL A 6 20.64 -24.49 0.45
C VAL A 6 19.87 -23.66 -0.56
N LEU A 7 20.14 -22.34 -0.64
CA LEU A 7 19.50 -21.44 -1.61
C LEU A 7 19.74 -21.86 -3.06
N ASN A 8 20.98 -22.24 -3.40
CA ASN A 8 21.34 -22.66 -4.77
C ASN A 8 20.64 -23.94 -5.23
N LYS A 9 20.07 -24.73 -4.32
CA LYS A 9 19.34 -25.97 -4.64
C LYS A 9 17.85 -25.75 -4.85
N ILE A 10 17.34 -24.55 -4.60
CA ILE A 10 15.94 -24.21 -4.83
C ILE A 10 15.72 -24.10 -6.34
N LEU A 11 14.85 -24.95 -6.88
CA LEU A 11 14.45 -24.88 -8.27
C LEU A 11 13.28 -23.90 -8.40
N ILE A 12 13.46 -22.86 -9.21
CA ILE A 12 12.43 -21.87 -9.52
C ILE A 12 11.90 -22.18 -10.92
N PRO A 13 10.57 -22.40 -11.09
CA PRO A 13 10.01 -22.58 -12.42
C PRO A 13 10.12 -21.28 -13.21
N LEU A 14 10.62 -21.36 -14.44
CA LEU A 14 10.74 -20.23 -15.35
C LEU A 14 9.75 -20.40 -16.51
N PRO A 15 8.58 -19.74 -16.46
CA PRO A 15 7.59 -19.82 -17.53
C PRO A 15 8.05 -19.06 -18.78
N PRO A 16 7.35 -19.16 -19.93
CA PRO A 16 7.63 -18.33 -21.11
C PRO A 16 7.57 -16.82 -20.81
N LEU A 17 8.32 -16.01 -21.56
CA LEU A 17 8.43 -14.56 -21.32
C LEU A 17 7.08 -13.82 -21.29
N GLU A 18 6.14 -14.23 -22.13
CA GLU A 18 4.80 -13.63 -22.17
C GLU A 18 4.04 -13.84 -20.85
N GLU A 19 4.16 -15.03 -20.26
CA GLU A 19 3.54 -15.32 -18.96
C GLU A 19 4.26 -14.59 -17.83
N GLN A 20 5.59 -14.49 -17.88
CA GLN A 20 6.36 -13.70 -16.92
C GLN A 20 5.90 -12.25 -16.89
N GLN A 21 5.72 -11.62 -18.06
CA GLN A 21 5.26 -10.24 -18.14
C GLN A 21 3.86 -10.07 -17.55
N LYS A 22 2.93 -10.97 -17.87
CA LYS A 22 1.58 -10.95 -17.29
C LYS A 22 1.59 -11.08 -15.77
N ILE A 23 2.44 -11.96 -15.24
CA ILE A 23 2.59 -12.16 -13.80
C ILE A 23 3.12 -10.87 -13.15
N VAL A 24 4.19 -10.28 -13.70
CA VAL A 24 4.79 -9.04 -13.19
C VAL A 24 3.79 -7.89 -13.25
N ASP A 25 3.10 -7.69 -14.36
CA ASP A 25 2.12 -6.61 -14.52
C ASP A 25 1.00 -6.67 -13.45
N ILE A 26 0.58 -7.88 -13.08
CA ILE A 26 -0.43 -8.08 -12.03
C ILE A 26 0.17 -7.79 -10.66
N LEU A 27 1.36 -8.32 -10.36
CA LEU A 27 2.02 -8.13 -9.08
C LEU A 27 2.38 -6.66 -8.83
N ASP A 28 2.87 -5.95 -9.86
CA ASP A 28 3.19 -4.53 -9.78
C ASP A 28 1.96 -3.68 -9.47
N ARG A 29 0.79 -4.04 -10.05
CA ARG A 29 -0.47 -3.35 -9.72
C ARG A 29 -0.89 -3.57 -8.28
N PHE A 30 -0.74 -4.80 -7.76
CA PHE A 30 -1.07 -5.09 -6.36
C PHE A 30 -0.10 -4.40 -5.41
N ASP A 31 1.20 -4.42 -5.71
CA ASP A 31 2.22 -3.77 -4.89
C ASP A 31 1.98 -2.26 -4.82
N LYS A 32 1.78 -1.62 -5.98
CA LYS A 32 1.44 -0.20 -6.07
C LYS A 32 0.15 0.17 -5.34
N LEU A 33 -0.88 -0.68 -5.40
CA LEU A 33 -2.13 -0.44 -4.67
C LEU A 33 -1.94 -0.55 -3.14
N CYS A 34 -1.15 -1.50 -2.66
CA CYS A 34 -1.04 -1.82 -1.24
C CYS A 34 0.04 -1.03 -0.51
N ASN A 35 1.17 -0.79 -1.16
CA ASN A 35 2.41 -0.38 -0.50
C ASN A 35 2.93 0.98 -0.94
N ASP A 36 2.45 1.53 -2.05
CA ASP A 36 2.87 2.87 -2.45
C ASP A 36 2.38 3.90 -1.42
N ILE A 37 3.24 4.86 -1.09
CA ILE A 37 2.95 5.88 -0.07
C ILE A 37 2.35 7.13 -0.72
N SER A 38 2.64 7.36 -2.00
CA SER A 38 2.16 8.49 -2.78
C SER A 38 0.80 8.21 -3.45
N GLU A 39 0.50 6.93 -3.69
CA GLU A 39 -0.74 6.44 -4.27
C GLU A 39 -1.20 5.15 -3.56
N GLY A 40 -2.42 4.66 -3.78
CA GLY A 40 -2.88 3.43 -3.15
C GLY A 40 -3.41 3.60 -1.71
N LEU A 41 -3.44 2.49 -0.96
CA LEU A 41 -4.09 2.41 0.36
C LEU A 41 -3.45 3.32 1.42
N PRO A 42 -2.11 3.39 1.57
CA PRO A 42 -1.50 4.29 2.54
C PRO A 42 -1.88 5.76 2.32
N ALA A 43 -1.85 6.22 1.07
CA ALA A 43 -2.24 7.58 0.71
C ALA A 43 -3.72 7.88 1.01
N GLU A 44 -4.63 6.94 0.70
CA GLU A 44 -6.06 7.08 1.02
C GLU A 44 -6.30 7.11 2.54
N ILE A 45 -5.60 6.25 3.31
CA ILE A 45 -5.72 6.23 4.77
C ILE A 45 -5.29 7.58 5.36
N GLU A 46 -4.16 8.13 4.93
CA GLU A 46 -3.68 9.44 5.39
C GLU A 46 -4.69 10.55 5.04
N ALA A 47 -5.21 10.55 3.82
CA ALA A 47 -6.21 11.52 3.39
C ALA A 47 -7.50 11.43 4.23
N ARG A 48 -7.96 10.22 4.55
CA ARG A 48 -9.14 9.98 5.39
C ARG A 48 -8.92 10.39 6.84
N GLN A 49 -7.72 10.19 7.39
CA GLN A 49 -7.36 10.66 8.72
C GLN A 49 -7.41 12.19 8.79
N LYS A 50 -6.79 12.89 7.84
CA LYS A 50 -6.85 14.36 7.74
C LYS A 50 -8.29 14.87 7.61
N GLN A 51 -9.08 14.21 6.78
CA GLN A 51 -10.50 14.53 6.62
C GLN A 51 -11.25 14.36 7.95
N TYR A 52 -11.04 13.25 8.65
CA TYR A 52 -11.66 12.97 9.94
C TYR A 52 -11.28 14.02 10.99
N GLU A 53 -9.99 14.36 11.10
CA GLU A 53 -9.49 15.36 12.03
C GLU A 53 -10.13 16.73 11.78
N TYR A 54 -10.15 17.19 10.53
CA TYR A 54 -10.79 18.44 10.15
C TYR A 54 -12.27 18.50 10.58
N PHE A 55 -13.04 17.45 10.29
CA PHE A 55 -14.46 17.44 10.66
C PHE A 55 -14.67 17.27 12.15
N ARG A 56 -13.84 16.47 12.83
CA ARG A 56 -13.86 16.33 14.29
C ARG A 56 -13.65 17.68 14.96
N GLU A 57 -12.64 18.44 14.56
CA GLU A 57 -12.38 19.79 15.07
C GLU A 57 -13.56 20.71 14.77
N LYS A 58 -14.03 20.76 13.52
CA LYS A 58 -15.15 21.63 13.12
C LYS A 58 -16.43 21.37 13.91
N LEU A 59 -16.76 20.10 14.18
CA LEU A 59 -17.96 19.72 14.93
C LEU A 59 -17.83 19.93 16.43
N LEU A 60 -16.61 19.78 16.98
CA LEU A 60 -16.34 19.95 18.41
C LEU A 60 -15.93 21.38 18.78
N THR A 61 -15.67 22.24 17.79
CA THR A 61 -15.50 23.68 17.99
C THR A 61 -16.88 24.32 18.09
N PHE A 62 -17.49 24.24 19.27
CA PHE A 62 -18.67 25.03 19.56
C PHE A 62 -18.24 26.50 19.64
N LYS A 63 -18.76 27.34 18.75
CA LYS A 63 -18.66 28.79 18.88
C LYS A 63 -19.17 29.12 20.30
N ASN A 64 -18.33 29.68 21.17
CA ASN A 64 -18.79 30.11 22.49
C ASN A 64 -19.99 31.05 22.28
N ILE A 65 -21.17 30.65 22.74
CA ILE A 65 -22.43 31.39 22.56
C ILE A 65 -22.48 32.61 23.52
N ASN A 66 -21.36 32.93 24.18
CA ASN A 66 -21.27 33.94 25.24
C ASN A 66 -20.31 35.11 24.93
N ASP A 67 -19.96 35.35 23.66
CA ASP A 67 -19.36 36.62 23.22
C ASP A 67 -20.44 37.57 22.66
#